data_AF-A0A1V6K8T2-F1
#
_entry.id   AF-A0A1V6K8T2-F1
#
_cell.length_a   1.000
_cell.length_b   1.000
_cell.length_c   1.000
_cell.angle_alpha   90.00
_cell.angle_beta   90.00
_cell.angle_gamma   90.00
#
_symmetry.space_group_name_H-M   'P 1'
#
loop_
_entity.id
_entity.type
_entity.pdbx_description
1 polymer ?
#
loop_
_entity_poly.entity_id
_entity_poly.type
_entity_poly.pdbx_seq_one_letter_code
_entity_poly.pdbx_strand_id
1 'polypeptide(L)'
;MTINPGKVDLVMANLVSAEFSSNYGPFAEKRGAAYYETEGGALVKNPHYPDASPVRYCDPTEVPELGIEKGTGLYDLIGRPRSVAFLNHPEQFMEIFAGVTGGCLPML
;
A
#
# COMPACT_ATOMS: atom_id res chain seq x y z
N MET A 1 -7.38 0.10 -1.91
CA MET A 1 -7.98 0.40 -3.23
C MET A 1 -7.01 -0.14 -4.26
N THR A 2 -7.51 -0.80 -5.29
CA THR A 2 -6.69 -1.22 -6.44
C THR A 2 -7.43 -0.83 -7.70
N ILE A 3 -6.70 -0.40 -8.73
CA ILE A 3 -7.24 -0.12 -10.06
C ILE A 3 -6.56 -1.08 -11.03
N ASN A 4 -7.35 -1.72 -11.90
CA ASN A 4 -6.83 -2.52 -13.00
C ASN A 4 -6.97 -1.71 -14.30
N PRO A 5 -5.92 -1.03 -14.77
CA PRO A 5 -5.94 -0.35 -16.06
C PRO A 5 -5.72 -1.29 -17.24
N GLY A 6 -5.40 -2.56 -16.96
CA GLY A 6 -5.13 -3.57 -17.97
C GLY A 6 -6.39 -4.10 -18.65
N LYS A 7 -6.18 -4.82 -19.75
CA LYS A 7 -7.24 -5.52 -20.50
C LYS A 7 -7.44 -6.97 -20.08
N VAL A 8 -6.71 -7.40 -19.05
CA VAL A 8 -6.73 -8.76 -18.51
C VAL A 8 -7.08 -8.72 -17.03
N ASP A 9 -7.48 -9.85 -16.49
CA ASP A 9 -7.85 -9.93 -15.08
C ASP A 9 -6.65 -9.65 -14.17
N LEU A 10 -6.87 -8.79 -13.19
CA LEU A 10 -5.93 -8.54 -12.10
C LEU A 10 -6.28 -9.45 -10.93
N VAL A 11 -5.48 -10.50 -10.74
CA VAL A 11 -5.59 -11.41 -9.59
C VAL A 11 -4.64 -10.94 -8.49
N MET A 12 -5.15 -10.83 -7.26
CA MET A 12 -4.40 -10.39 -6.10
C MET A 12 -4.58 -11.33 -4.92
N ALA A 13 -3.59 -11.35 -4.03
CA ALA A 13 -3.70 -11.89 -2.69
C ALA A 13 -3.16 -10.84 -1.71
N ASN A 14 -3.85 -10.66 -0.58
CA ASN A 14 -3.45 -9.74 0.48
C ASN A 14 -3.27 -10.54 1.77
N LEU A 15 -2.23 -10.18 2.52
CA LEU A 15 -2.10 -10.61 3.91
C LEU A 15 -2.54 -9.45 4.80
N VAL A 16 -3.49 -9.71 5.68
CA VAL A 16 -4.00 -8.74 6.66
C VAL A 16 -3.97 -9.37 8.05
N SER A 17 -3.80 -8.53 9.06
CA SER A 17 -3.92 -8.98 10.45
C SER A 17 -5.36 -9.45 10.76
N ALA A 18 -5.50 -10.40 11.68
CA ALA A 18 -6.80 -10.74 12.24
C ALA A 18 -7.41 -9.61 13.09
N GLU A 19 -6.59 -8.65 13.52
CA GLU A 19 -7.02 -7.45 14.28
C GLU A 19 -7.39 -6.28 13.35
N PHE A 20 -7.13 -6.41 12.05
CA PHE A 20 -7.45 -5.37 11.07
C PHE A 20 -8.96 -5.25 10.86
N SER A 21 -9.43 -4.01 10.74
CA SER A 21 -10.78 -3.69 10.27
C SER A 21 -10.74 -2.58 9.23
N SER A 22 -11.58 -2.68 8.21
CA SER A 22 -11.69 -1.64 7.17
C SER A 22 -12.53 -0.46 7.66
N ASN A 23 -12.01 0.77 7.52
CA ASN A 23 -12.79 2.00 7.68
C ASN A 23 -13.05 2.65 6.31
N TYR A 24 -14.30 2.58 5.84
CA TYR A 24 -14.72 3.17 4.57
C TYR A 24 -15.41 4.54 4.71
N GLY A 25 -15.61 5.05 5.94
CA GLY A 25 -16.28 6.33 6.19
C GLY A 25 -15.67 7.50 5.40
N PRO A 26 -14.34 7.71 5.48
CA PRO A 26 -13.68 8.77 4.73
C PRO A 26 -13.84 8.64 3.21
N PHE A 27 -13.88 7.41 2.68
CA PHE A 27 -14.12 7.18 1.25
C PHE A 27 -15.51 7.66 0.82
N ALA A 28 -16.53 7.40 1.62
CA ALA A 28 -17.88 7.88 1.35
C ALA A 28 -17.97 9.41 1.42
N GLU A 29 -17.44 10.00 2.50
CA GLU A 29 -17.47 11.45 2.74
C GLU A 29 -16.70 12.24 1.68
N LYS A 30 -15.54 11.74 1.27
CA LYS A 30 -14.65 12.40 0.30
C LYS A 30 -14.91 12.01 -1.15
N ARG A 31 -15.93 11.19 -1.40
CA ARG A 31 -16.31 10.69 -2.73
C ARG A 31 -15.18 9.93 -3.44
N GLY A 32 -14.51 9.06 -2.68
CA GLY A 32 -13.43 8.20 -3.17
C GLY A 32 -12.03 8.63 -2.73
N ALA A 33 -11.04 8.21 -3.53
CA ALA A 33 -9.62 8.47 -3.29
C ALA A 33 -9.23 9.92 -3.62
N ALA A 34 -8.00 10.29 -3.27
CA ALA A 34 -7.44 11.62 -3.54
C ALA A 34 -7.21 11.90 -5.05
N TYR A 35 -7.12 10.85 -5.86
CA TYR A 35 -7.02 10.92 -7.31
C TYR A 35 -7.91 9.85 -7.94
N TYR A 36 -8.43 10.14 -9.13
CA TYR A 36 -9.16 9.22 -9.98
C TYR A 36 -8.31 8.86 -11.20
N GLU A 37 -8.24 7.58 -11.54
CA GLU A 37 -7.73 7.16 -12.84
C GLU A 37 -8.86 7.11 -13.85
N THR A 38 -8.72 7.84 -14.96
CA THR A 38 -9.70 7.85 -16.05
C THR A 38 -9.29 6.87 -17.14
N GLU A 39 -10.22 6.59 -18.05
CA GLU A 39 -9.88 5.94 -19.32
C GLU A 39 -8.73 6.70 -20.00
N GLY A 40 -7.76 5.95 -20.55
CA GLY A 40 -6.51 6.50 -21.08
C GLY A 40 -5.39 6.68 -20.04
N GLY A 41 -5.63 6.34 -18.76
CA GLY A 41 -4.61 6.32 -17.71
C GLY A 41 -4.29 7.68 -17.08
N ALA A 42 -5.09 8.71 -17.36
CA ALA A 42 -4.89 10.03 -16.74
C ALA A 42 -5.33 10.02 -15.28
N LEU A 43 -4.53 10.65 -14.42
CA LEU A 43 -4.85 10.84 -13.00
C LEU A 43 -5.41 12.24 -12.76
N VAL A 44 -6.66 12.31 -12.31
CA VAL A 44 -7.38 13.55 -12.02
C VAL A 44 -7.50 13.73 -10.51
N LYS A 45 -7.02 14.86 -9.97
CA LYS A 45 -7.10 15.16 -8.53
C LYS A 45 -8.56 15.31 -8.09
N ASN A 46 -8.91 14.67 -6.97
CA ASN A 46 -10.20 14.84 -6.34
C ASN A 46 -10.25 16.19 -5.59
N PRO A 47 -11.18 17.10 -5.92
CA PRO A 47 -11.28 18.41 -5.27
C PRO A 47 -11.61 18.33 -3.77
N HIS A 48 -12.12 17.20 -3.27
CA HIS A 48 -12.38 16.99 -1.84
C HIS A 48 -11.10 16.76 -1.00
N TYR A 49 -9.93 16.69 -1.66
CA TYR A 49 -8.61 16.62 -1.05
C TYR A 49 -7.71 17.77 -1.54
N PRO A 50 -7.93 19.02 -1.09
CA PRO A 50 -7.15 20.18 -1.53
C PRO A 50 -5.65 20.00 -1.26
N ASP A 51 -5.31 19.38 -0.11
CA ASP A 51 -3.95 19.19 0.36
C ASP A 51 -3.33 17.84 -0.04
N ALA A 52 -3.96 17.10 -0.98
CA ALA A 52 -3.38 15.85 -1.47
C ALA A 52 -2.00 16.09 -2.09
N SER A 53 -1.02 15.31 -1.61
CA SER A 53 0.33 15.25 -2.20
C SER A 53 0.26 14.72 -3.64
N PRO A 54 1.18 15.16 -4.53
CA PRO A 54 1.28 14.63 -5.89
C PRO A 54 1.47 13.11 -5.90
N VAL A 55 0.88 12.45 -6.90
CA VAL A 55 1.11 11.01 -7.12
C VAL A 55 2.58 10.80 -7.49
N ARG A 56 3.18 9.76 -6.89
CA ARG A 56 4.54 9.32 -7.19
C ARG A 56 4.50 7.93 -7.80
N TYR A 57 5.35 7.71 -8.79
CA TYR A 57 5.62 6.38 -9.34
C TYR A 57 6.88 5.84 -8.70
N CYS A 58 6.84 4.58 -8.30
CA CYS A 58 7.96 3.90 -7.66
C CYS A 58 7.99 2.44 -8.10
N ASP A 59 9.21 1.93 -8.28
CA ASP A 59 9.41 0.51 -8.56
C ASP A 59 9.21 -0.33 -7.29
N PRO A 60 8.75 -1.59 -7.44
CA PRO A 60 8.73 -2.52 -6.32
C PRO A 60 10.12 -2.65 -5.68
N THR A 61 10.18 -2.48 -4.37
CA THR A 61 11.43 -2.56 -3.59
C THR A 61 11.43 -3.86 -2.79
N GLU A 62 12.49 -4.65 -2.93
CA GLU A 62 12.69 -5.85 -2.11
C GLU A 62 13.11 -5.46 -0.69
N VAL A 63 12.65 -6.21 0.30
CA VAL A 63 12.98 -6.05 1.72
C VAL A 63 13.43 -7.41 2.27
N PRO A 64 14.69 -7.83 2.00
CA PRO A 64 15.21 -9.14 2.42
C PRO A 64 15.11 -9.40 3.92
N GLU A 65 15.25 -8.35 4.73
CA GLU A 65 15.12 -8.40 6.20
C GLU A 65 13.74 -8.88 6.68
N LEU A 66 12.71 -8.75 5.83
CA LEU A 66 11.35 -9.25 6.05
C LEU A 66 11.04 -10.47 5.18
N GLY A 67 11.96 -10.92 4.33
CA GLY A 67 11.76 -11.99 3.35
C GLY A 67 10.89 -11.57 2.15
N ILE A 68 10.70 -10.27 1.93
CA ILE A 68 9.93 -9.73 0.81
C ILE A 68 10.87 -9.60 -0.38
N GLU A 69 10.95 -10.64 -1.18
CA GLU A 69 11.88 -10.73 -2.32
C GLU A 69 11.17 -11.39 -3.50
N LYS A 70 11.63 -11.07 -4.71
CA LYS A 70 11.11 -11.65 -5.94
C LYS A 70 11.30 -13.17 -5.91
N GLY A 71 10.21 -13.88 -6.17
CA GLY A 71 10.19 -15.35 -6.17
C GLY A 71 9.76 -15.97 -4.83
N THR A 72 9.66 -15.18 -3.75
CA THR A 72 9.05 -15.64 -2.50
C THR A 72 7.53 -15.50 -2.56
N GLY A 73 6.79 -16.57 -2.27
CA GLY A 73 5.34 -16.54 -2.23
C GLY A 73 4.83 -15.81 -0.98
N LEU A 74 3.68 -15.14 -1.09
CA LEU A 74 3.09 -14.38 0.03
C LEU A 74 2.90 -15.26 1.29
N TYR A 75 2.47 -16.51 1.11
CA TYR A 75 2.25 -17.44 2.22
C TYR A 75 3.53 -18.02 2.82
N ASP A 76 4.68 -17.90 2.15
CA ASP A 76 5.97 -18.35 2.68
C ASP A 76 6.48 -17.44 3.81
N LEU A 77 5.89 -16.25 3.95
CA LEU A 77 6.10 -15.32 5.07
C LEU A 77 5.40 -15.80 6.35
N ILE A 78 4.37 -16.65 6.23
CA ILE A 78 3.64 -17.19 7.37
C ILE A 78 4.52 -18.21 8.10
N GLY A 79 4.50 -18.17 9.44
CA GLY A 79 5.39 -18.98 10.28
C GLY A 79 6.78 -18.35 10.50
N ARG A 80 7.05 -17.18 9.90
CA ARG A 80 8.21 -16.34 10.20
C ARG A 80 7.75 -15.08 10.96
N PRO A 81 7.72 -15.09 12.31
CA PRO A 81 7.05 -14.03 13.08
C PRO A 81 7.49 -12.61 12.71
N ARG A 82 8.80 -12.40 12.49
CA ARG A 82 9.35 -11.09 12.11
C ARG A 82 8.85 -10.60 10.74
N SER A 83 8.67 -11.50 9.76
CA SER A 83 8.28 -11.16 8.38
C SER A 83 6.89 -10.53 8.27
N VAL A 84 6.02 -10.75 9.26
CA VAL A 84 4.62 -10.28 9.24
C VAL A 84 4.27 -9.44 10.47
N ALA A 85 5.18 -9.28 11.43
CA ALA A 85 4.93 -8.55 12.68
C ALA A 85 4.60 -7.06 12.44
N PHE A 86 5.09 -6.47 11.35
CA PHE A 86 4.74 -5.09 10.99
C PHE A 86 3.25 -4.87 10.73
N LEU A 87 2.47 -5.93 10.50
CA LEU A 87 1.02 -5.84 10.34
C LEU A 87 0.29 -5.43 11.63
N ASN A 88 0.89 -5.72 12.79
CA ASN A 88 0.35 -5.38 14.12
C ASN A 88 1.20 -4.37 14.88
N HIS A 89 2.50 -4.33 14.62
CA HIS A 89 3.46 -3.47 15.33
C HIS A 89 4.31 -2.65 14.36
N PRO A 90 3.71 -1.85 13.46
CA PRO A 90 4.44 -1.11 12.43
C PRO A 90 5.49 -0.14 13.00
N GLU A 91 5.29 0.37 14.22
CA GLU A 91 6.21 1.27 14.93
C GLU A 91 7.57 0.63 15.20
N GLN A 92 7.66 -0.70 15.24
CA GLN A 92 8.92 -1.43 15.45
C GLN A 92 9.76 -1.57 14.16
N PHE A 93 9.22 -1.15 13.02
CA PHE A 93 9.83 -1.32 11.69
C PHE A 93 10.09 0.01 10.98
N MET A 94 10.04 1.13 11.72
CA MET A 94 10.15 2.48 11.14
C MET A 94 11.47 2.73 10.40
N GLU A 95 12.58 2.14 10.84
CA GLU A 95 13.88 2.24 10.14
C GLU A 95 13.81 1.57 8.76
N ILE A 96 13.19 0.38 8.67
CA ILE A 96 12.97 -0.32 7.40
C ILE A 96 12.08 0.53 6.50
N PHE A 97 10.99 1.07 7.03
CA PHE A 97 10.09 1.94 6.26
C PHE A 97 10.79 3.20 5.77
N ALA A 98 11.59 3.85 6.60
CA ALA A 98 12.38 5.01 6.20
C ALA A 98 13.33 4.66 5.04
N GLY A 99 14.00 3.50 5.12
CA GLY A 99 14.89 2.99 4.07
C GLY A 99 14.17 2.81 2.73
N VAL A 100 13.00 2.15 2.71
CA VAL A 100 12.30 1.81 1.46
C VAL A 100 11.46 2.96 0.90
N THR A 101 11.03 3.90 1.74
CA THR A 101 10.25 5.09 1.32
C THR A 101 11.11 6.30 0.98
N GLY A 102 12.43 6.19 1.14
CA GLY A 102 13.37 7.31 0.95
C GLY A 102 13.21 8.42 1.98
N GLY A 103 12.89 8.07 3.23
CA GLY A 103 12.64 9.01 4.32
C GLY A 103 11.30 9.76 4.23
N CYS A 104 10.48 9.46 3.22
CA CYS A 104 9.15 10.06 3.05
C CYS A 104 8.10 9.24 3.81
N LEU A 105 8.25 9.19 5.14
CA LEU A 105 7.26 8.63 6.04
C LEU A 105 6.15 9.67 6.24
N PRO A 106 4.87 9.37 5.91
CA PRO A 106 3.78 10.20 6.40
C PRO A 106 3.82 10.14 7.93
N MET A 107 3.88 11.30 8.60
CA MET A 107 3.66 11.34 10.04
C MET A 107 2.26 10.80 10.31
N LEU A 108 2.20 9.74 11.13
CA LEU A 108 0.95 9.14 11.62
C LEU A 108 0.17 10.14 12.50
#